data_AF-A0A1F3SMW3-F1
#
_entry.id   AF-A0A1F3SMW3-F1
#
_cell.length_a   1.000
_cell.length_b   1.000
_cell.length_c   1.000
_cell.angle_alpha   90.00
_cell.angle_beta   90.00
_cell.angle_gamma   90.00
#
_symmetry.space_group_name_H-M   'P 1'
#
loop_
_entity.id
_entity.type
_entity.pdbx_description
1 polymer ?
#
loop_
_entity_poly.entity_id
_entity_poly.type
_entity_poly.pdbx_seq_one_letter_code
_entity_poly.pdbx_strand_id
1 'polypeptide(L)'
;MNPTHESDLQAGLTDILDDNGAKAGQEIVDVLVNYLHNEEIPGVEVGALTVHDLGRAFYRIGKVYYDKADLEKARRCFEKAIVHSERPRDLYGLFKIYGFLIRICSEQVQTELAEKYIHESELVIDQLTSVLGSLGAEYFYNVGLTKTYRGAFRDARGQFELASKKSKEENGPDLLAKTLLALASTCYYQKEYDLALGYLDQLEQVLSIIDKSYLKASMLLYYGRIYVELGQMERAMDFYSQSLVKFQEKRCWNSLGHVLLGMGSLCKRLGEYEKSLVYFSLSQQMTCSRDFKRLQRLIRSEIEDVHDASIDIYLDRTNRQIVEKGLGTIDFKHRFVLLEILFLLAKNPGQYFDKEQLAKSIWKDEYNPLIHDKLIYTSVSRLRKLIEPKNGKGEKRKYIIRGKDGYTFNPRVKIRFHIENRAEEAGPIGNVDLTSPV
;
A
#
# COMPACT_ATOMS: atom_id res chain seq x y z
N MET A 1 10.76 28.14 -6.82
CA MET A 1 11.35 26.82 -7.10
C MET A 1 12.75 26.81 -6.49
N ASN A 2 13.13 25.76 -5.74
CA ASN A 2 14.48 25.64 -5.20
C ASN A 2 15.46 25.29 -6.34
N PRO A 3 16.67 25.88 -6.40
CA PRO A 3 17.65 25.65 -7.47
C PRO A 3 18.16 24.19 -7.57
N THR A 4 17.93 23.38 -6.54
CA THR A 4 18.20 21.93 -6.56
C THR A 4 17.21 21.15 -7.44
N HIS A 5 15.99 21.66 -7.66
CA HIS A 5 15.00 20.99 -8.51
C HIS A 5 15.31 21.10 -10.01
N GLU A 6 16.09 22.09 -10.43
CA GLU A 6 16.38 22.44 -11.82
C GLU A 6 17.49 21.56 -12.41
N SER A 7 18.58 21.37 -11.65
CA SER A 7 19.66 20.43 -11.99
C SER A 7 19.19 18.98 -12.06
N ASP A 8 18.24 18.62 -11.19
CA ASP A 8 17.64 17.29 -11.14
C ASP A 8 16.65 17.02 -12.29
N LEU A 9 16.06 18.09 -12.86
CA LEU A 9 15.21 18.00 -14.06
C LEU A 9 16.06 17.83 -15.32
N GLN A 10 17.17 18.57 -15.44
CA GLN A 10 18.10 18.41 -16.55
C GLN A 10 18.68 16.99 -16.64
N ALA A 11 18.99 16.34 -15.51
CA ALA A 11 19.51 14.96 -15.50
C ALA A 11 18.48 13.88 -15.92
N GLY A 12 17.18 14.15 -15.81
CA GLY A 12 16.13 13.27 -16.34
C GLY A 12 15.80 13.51 -17.81
N LEU A 13 16.25 14.65 -18.35
CA LEU A 13 16.03 15.08 -19.72
C LEU A 13 17.17 14.66 -20.67
N THR A 14 18.33 14.24 -20.15
CA THR A 14 19.48 13.81 -20.98
C THR A 14 19.23 12.51 -21.76
N ASP A 15 18.32 11.63 -21.33
CA ASP A 15 17.87 10.43 -22.07
C ASP A 15 17.09 10.75 -23.37
N ILE A 16 17.01 12.02 -23.77
CA ILE A 16 16.34 12.50 -24.98
C ILE A 16 17.32 12.63 -26.15
N LEU A 17 18.59 12.90 -25.85
CA LEU A 17 19.64 13.07 -26.86
C LEU A 17 19.98 11.74 -27.57
N ASP A 18 19.75 10.60 -26.92
CA ASP A 18 20.12 9.29 -27.43
C ASP A 18 19.13 8.70 -28.44
N ASP A 19 17.85 9.12 -28.43
CA ASP A 19 16.79 8.54 -29.29
C ASP A 19 16.50 9.35 -30.56
N ASN A 20 16.65 10.67 -30.52
CA ASN A 20 16.35 11.58 -31.61
C ASN A 20 17.60 12.44 -31.82
N GLY A 21 18.22 12.37 -33.02
CA GLY A 21 19.52 13.00 -33.30
C GLY A 21 19.73 14.38 -32.65
N ALA A 22 20.97 14.65 -32.22
CA ALA A 22 21.35 15.67 -31.23
C ALA A 22 20.62 17.02 -31.29
N LYS A 23 20.27 17.52 -32.49
CA LYS A 23 19.56 18.80 -32.65
C LYS A 23 18.08 18.73 -32.24
N ALA A 24 17.34 17.72 -32.70
CA ALA A 24 15.94 17.52 -32.31
C ALA A 24 15.84 17.13 -30.83
N GLY A 25 16.82 16.34 -30.34
CA GLY A 25 16.92 16.02 -28.91
C GLY A 25 17.10 17.26 -28.04
N GLN A 26 17.97 18.19 -28.44
CA GLN A 26 18.19 19.45 -27.70
C GLN A 26 16.97 20.37 -27.73
N GLU A 27 16.28 20.50 -28.87
CA GLU A 27 15.05 21.30 -28.99
C GLU A 27 13.91 20.72 -28.13
N ILE A 28 13.79 19.39 -28.06
CA ILE A 28 12.86 18.73 -27.14
C ILE A 28 13.24 19.06 -25.68
N VAL A 29 14.51 18.98 -25.31
CA VAL A 29 14.98 19.35 -23.96
C VAL A 29 14.63 20.80 -23.64
N ASP A 30 14.80 21.73 -24.58
CA ASP A 30 14.49 23.15 -24.37
C ASP A 30 12.98 23.40 -24.23
N VAL A 31 12.13 22.70 -25.00
CA VAL A 31 10.67 22.70 -24.80
C VAL A 31 10.31 22.20 -23.40
N LEU A 32 10.93 21.10 -22.99
CA LEU A 32 10.69 20.48 -21.69
C LEU A 32 11.10 21.41 -20.55
N VAL A 33 12.30 21.98 -20.60
CA VAL A 33 12.80 22.94 -19.61
C VAL A 33 11.92 24.18 -19.56
N ASN A 34 11.55 24.77 -20.69
CA ASN A 34 10.69 25.96 -20.70
C ASN A 34 9.28 25.68 -20.16
N TYR A 35 8.68 24.57 -20.56
CA TYR A 35 7.35 24.18 -20.06
C TYR A 35 7.36 23.94 -18.55
N LEU A 36 8.45 23.36 -18.01
CA LEU A 36 8.64 23.16 -16.58
C LEU A 36 8.74 24.49 -15.81
N HIS A 37 9.30 25.53 -16.42
CA HIS A 37 9.49 26.84 -15.78
C HIS A 37 8.27 27.76 -15.91
N ASN A 38 7.65 27.81 -17.09
CA ASN A 38 6.68 28.85 -17.43
C ASN A 38 5.26 28.32 -17.66
N GLU A 39 5.04 26.99 -17.65
CA GLU A 39 3.77 26.33 -18.05
C GLU A 39 3.26 26.69 -19.45
N GLU A 40 4.07 27.41 -20.23
CA GLU A 40 3.83 27.77 -21.62
C GLU A 40 4.64 26.86 -22.54
N ILE A 41 4.04 26.47 -23.66
CA ILE A 41 4.81 25.89 -24.75
C ILE A 41 5.57 27.07 -25.33
N PRO A 42 6.92 27.11 -25.28
CA PRO A 42 7.64 28.17 -25.96
C PRO A 42 7.15 28.23 -27.41
N GLY A 43 7.02 29.43 -27.96
CA GLY A 43 6.78 29.62 -29.39
C GLY A 43 8.00 29.14 -30.17
N VAL A 44 8.24 27.82 -30.18
CA VAL A 44 9.27 27.20 -30.98
C VAL A 44 8.82 27.39 -32.41
N GLU A 45 9.68 27.95 -33.25
CA GLU A 45 9.48 27.93 -34.69
C GLU A 45 9.22 26.47 -35.08
N VAL A 46 7.99 26.16 -35.51
CA VAL A 46 7.43 24.82 -35.76
C VAL A 46 8.09 24.13 -36.98
N GLY A 47 9.32 24.49 -37.32
CA GLY A 47 10.05 23.98 -38.48
C GLY A 47 10.62 22.57 -38.31
N ALA A 48 10.84 22.09 -37.08
CA ALA A 48 11.58 20.84 -36.83
C ALA A 48 10.90 19.80 -35.90
N LEU A 49 10.01 20.21 -34.98
CA LEU A 49 9.31 19.29 -34.06
C LEU A 49 7.98 18.81 -34.64
N THR A 50 7.78 17.49 -34.72
CA THR A 50 6.50 16.92 -35.14
C THR A 50 5.48 16.91 -34.00
N VAL A 51 4.18 16.78 -34.33
CA VAL A 51 3.11 16.63 -33.32
C VAL A 51 3.39 15.41 -32.42
N HIS A 52 3.86 14.32 -33.02
CA HIS A 52 4.28 13.12 -32.31
C HIS A 52 5.41 13.38 -31.29
N ASP A 53 6.44 14.15 -31.66
CA ASP A 53 7.55 14.48 -30.74
C ASP A 53 7.05 15.30 -29.55
N LEU A 54 6.11 16.21 -29.79
CA LEU A 54 5.47 17.00 -28.73
C LEU A 54 4.64 16.11 -27.78
N GLY A 55 3.89 15.15 -28.31
CA GLY A 55 3.17 14.16 -27.50
C GLY A 55 4.11 13.33 -26.62
N ARG A 56 5.24 12.88 -27.17
CA ARG A 56 6.28 12.15 -26.44
C ARG A 56 6.94 13.00 -25.35
N ALA A 57 7.20 14.28 -25.64
CA ALA A 57 7.74 15.24 -24.69
C ALA A 57 6.79 15.41 -23.49
N PHE A 58 5.51 15.70 -23.74
CA PHE A 58 4.51 15.83 -22.67
C PHE A 58 4.36 14.55 -21.83
N TYR A 59 4.39 13.37 -22.46
CA TYR A 59 4.40 12.11 -21.72
C TYR A 59 5.59 11.99 -20.77
N ARG A 60 6.80 12.35 -21.24
CA ARG A 60 8.02 12.33 -20.41
C ARG A 60 7.92 13.31 -19.24
N ILE A 61 7.44 14.55 -19.45
CA ILE A 61 7.19 15.52 -18.37
C ILE A 61 6.17 14.97 -17.37
N GLY A 62 5.07 14.43 -17.88
CA GLY A 62 3.99 13.88 -17.06
C GLY A 62 4.51 12.80 -16.14
N LYS A 63 5.37 11.91 -16.65
CA LYS A 63 6.04 10.88 -15.84
C LYS A 63 6.93 11.47 -14.75
N VAL A 64 7.72 12.51 -15.05
CA VAL A 64 8.57 13.16 -14.05
C VAL A 64 7.74 13.82 -12.94
N TYR A 65 6.66 14.53 -13.28
CA TYR A 65 5.76 15.08 -12.25
C TYR A 65 5.06 13.98 -11.46
N TYR A 66 4.70 12.88 -12.11
CA TYR A 66 4.11 11.71 -11.47
C TYR A 66 5.06 11.11 -10.43
N ASP A 67 6.34 10.89 -10.79
CA ASP A 67 7.36 10.38 -9.86
C ASP A 67 7.64 11.37 -8.71
N LYS A 68 7.54 12.68 -8.98
CA LYS A 68 7.63 13.76 -7.97
C LYS A 68 6.38 13.96 -7.11
N ALA A 69 5.36 13.11 -7.27
CA ALA A 69 4.09 13.20 -6.54
C ALA A 69 3.26 14.47 -6.83
N ASP A 70 3.54 15.21 -7.91
CA ASP A 70 2.70 16.31 -8.40
C ASP A 70 1.67 15.76 -9.41
N LEU A 71 0.61 15.15 -8.88
CA LEU A 71 -0.37 14.43 -9.70
C LEU A 71 -1.21 15.37 -10.57
N GLU A 72 -1.41 16.62 -10.14
CA GLU A 72 -2.17 17.60 -10.92
C GLU A 72 -1.41 18.00 -12.19
N LYS A 73 -0.13 18.35 -12.07
CA LYS A 73 0.69 18.68 -13.24
C LYS A 73 0.94 17.46 -14.12
N ALA A 74 1.15 16.29 -13.51
CA ALA A 74 1.28 15.04 -14.25
C ALA A 74 0.05 14.79 -15.13
N ARG A 75 -1.16 14.89 -14.56
CA ARG A 75 -2.42 14.73 -15.29
C ARG A 75 -2.54 15.70 -16.46
N ARG A 76 -2.28 16.99 -16.25
CA ARG A 76 -2.33 18.01 -17.32
C ARG A 76 -1.35 17.68 -18.46
N CYS A 77 -0.14 17.21 -18.14
CA CYS A 77 0.83 16.81 -19.15
C CYS A 77 0.37 15.57 -19.92
N PHE A 78 -0.18 14.57 -19.24
CA PHE A 78 -0.75 13.39 -19.88
C PHE A 78 -1.94 13.72 -20.79
N GLU A 79 -2.82 14.62 -20.38
CA GLU A 79 -3.93 15.12 -21.22
C GLU A 79 -3.40 15.83 -22.48
N LYS A 80 -2.35 16.67 -22.35
CA LYS A 80 -1.67 17.27 -23.51
C LYS A 80 -1.00 16.22 -24.40
N ALA A 81 -0.40 15.18 -23.82
CA ALA A 81 0.20 14.10 -24.58
C ALA A 81 -0.84 13.37 -25.46
N ILE A 82 -2.06 13.16 -24.96
CA ILE A 82 -3.17 12.58 -25.74
C ILE A 82 -3.55 13.48 -26.91
N VAL A 83 -3.66 14.80 -26.69
CA VAL A 83 -4.01 15.77 -27.75
C VAL A 83 -3.00 15.75 -28.90
N HIS A 84 -1.73 15.47 -28.59
CA HIS A 84 -0.64 15.41 -29.56
C HIS A 84 -0.25 13.97 -29.96
N SER A 85 -1.14 12.99 -29.74
CA SER A 85 -0.92 11.60 -30.18
C SER A 85 -1.61 11.33 -31.52
N GLU A 86 -0.93 10.62 -32.42
CA GLU A 86 -1.44 10.28 -33.75
C GLU A 86 -1.92 8.83 -33.83
N ARG A 87 -3.17 8.59 -34.25
CA ARG A 87 -3.71 7.24 -34.47
C ARG A 87 -3.48 6.84 -35.94
N PRO A 88 -3.05 5.59 -36.25
CA PRO A 88 -2.84 4.45 -35.34
C PRO A 88 -1.42 4.32 -34.77
N ARG A 89 -0.51 5.25 -35.08
CA ARG A 89 0.91 5.18 -34.73
C ARG A 89 1.16 5.07 -33.22
N ASP A 90 0.41 5.83 -32.42
CA ASP A 90 0.68 6.03 -31.00
C ASP A 90 -0.23 5.22 -30.06
N LEU A 91 -0.93 4.20 -30.57
CA LEU A 91 -1.90 3.43 -29.77
C LEU A 91 -1.28 2.80 -28.51
N TYR A 92 -0.07 2.25 -28.58
CA TYR A 92 0.64 1.75 -27.40
C TYR A 92 1.11 2.85 -26.43
N GLY A 93 1.42 4.04 -26.95
CA GLY A 93 1.71 5.22 -26.14
C GLY A 93 0.48 5.67 -25.35
N LEU A 94 -0.68 5.70 -26.01
CA LEU A 94 -1.96 6.03 -25.41
C LEU A 94 -2.32 5.10 -24.25
N PHE A 95 -2.08 3.79 -24.35
CA PHE A 95 -2.29 2.87 -23.21
C PHE A 95 -1.51 3.26 -21.96
N LYS A 96 -0.22 3.60 -22.13
CA LYS A 96 0.64 4.03 -21.01
C LYS A 96 0.07 5.29 -20.38
N ILE A 97 -0.32 6.27 -21.21
CA ILE A 97 -0.89 7.54 -20.77
C ILE A 97 -2.22 7.31 -20.02
N TYR A 98 -3.17 6.56 -20.59
CA TYR A 98 -4.41 6.21 -19.92
C TYR A 98 -4.17 5.46 -18.62
N GLY A 99 -3.19 4.54 -18.58
CA GLY A 99 -2.81 3.83 -17.38
C GLY A 99 -2.38 4.76 -16.22
N PHE A 100 -1.60 5.80 -16.50
CA PHE A 100 -1.26 6.82 -15.51
C PHE A 100 -2.48 7.66 -15.10
N LEU A 101 -3.27 8.12 -16.07
CA LEU A 101 -4.46 8.93 -15.83
C LEU A 101 -5.49 8.22 -14.96
N ILE A 102 -5.77 6.94 -15.22
CA ILE A 102 -6.71 6.12 -14.45
C ILE A 102 -6.27 6.03 -12.98
N ARG A 103 -4.98 5.84 -12.71
CA ARG A 103 -4.48 5.78 -11.32
C ARG A 103 -4.51 7.11 -10.62
N ILE A 104 -4.14 8.19 -11.31
CA ILE A 104 -4.26 9.55 -10.77
C ILE A 104 -5.72 9.82 -10.41
N CYS A 105 -6.66 9.49 -11.31
CA CYS A 105 -8.09 9.68 -11.06
C CYS A 105 -8.60 8.80 -9.92
N SER A 106 -8.16 7.54 -9.82
CA SER A 106 -8.49 6.65 -8.70
C SER A 106 -7.97 7.21 -7.37
N GLU A 107 -6.71 7.67 -7.33
CA GLU A 107 -6.10 8.25 -6.14
C GLU A 107 -6.78 9.56 -5.72
N GLN A 108 -7.19 10.39 -6.68
CA GLN A 108 -7.97 11.61 -6.45
C GLN A 108 -9.47 11.37 -6.21
N VAL A 109 -9.92 10.11 -6.28
CA VAL A 109 -11.32 9.69 -6.15
C VAL A 109 -12.25 10.41 -7.13
N GLN A 110 -11.82 10.49 -8.39
CA GLN A 110 -12.57 11.01 -9.53
C GLN A 110 -13.10 9.84 -10.38
N THR A 111 -14.16 9.19 -9.89
CA THR A 111 -14.68 7.93 -10.47
C THR A 111 -15.18 8.08 -11.91
N GLU A 112 -15.90 9.16 -12.22
CA GLU A 112 -16.42 9.42 -13.57
C GLU A 112 -15.29 9.58 -14.60
N LEU A 113 -14.22 10.30 -14.22
CA LEU A 113 -13.07 10.52 -15.11
C LEU A 113 -12.22 9.25 -15.28
N ALA A 114 -12.05 8.47 -14.21
CA ALA A 114 -11.40 7.17 -14.28
C ALA A 114 -12.15 6.23 -15.23
N GLU A 115 -13.48 6.18 -15.12
CA GLU A 115 -14.34 5.37 -15.99
C GLU A 115 -14.25 5.80 -17.46
N LYS A 116 -14.23 7.12 -17.71
CA LYS A 116 -13.98 7.66 -19.06
C LYS A 116 -12.64 7.16 -19.63
N TYR A 117 -11.55 7.24 -18.87
CA TYR A 117 -10.24 6.79 -19.36
C TYR A 117 -10.12 5.27 -19.49
N ILE A 118 -10.82 4.50 -18.66
CA ILE A 118 -10.94 3.05 -18.86
C ILE A 118 -11.65 2.75 -20.18
N HIS A 119 -12.76 3.44 -20.46
CA HIS A 119 -13.49 3.29 -21.71
C HIS A 119 -12.64 3.67 -22.93
N GLU A 120 -11.89 4.77 -22.87
CA GLU A 120 -10.96 5.15 -23.95
C GLU A 120 -9.86 4.08 -24.15
N SER A 121 -9.36 3.47 -23.07
CA SER A 121 -8.42 2.35 -23.15
C SER A 121 -9.04 1.14 -23.87
N GLU A 122 -10.31 0.83 -23.61
CA GLU A 122 -11.06 -0.22 -24.31
C GLU A 122 -11.20 0.08 -25.82
N LEU A 123 -11.48 1.33 -26.19
CA LEU A 123 -11.53 1.74 -27.60
C LEU A 123 -10.18 1.60 -28.32
N VAL A 124 -9.07 1.84 -27.61
CA VAL A 124 -7.72 1.60 -28.16
C VAL A 124 -7.47 0.10 -28.38
N ILE A 125 -8.01 -0.79 -27.52
CA ILE A 125 -7.93 -2.25 -27.72
C ILE A 125 -8.62 -2.65 -29.02
N ASP A 126 -9.83 -2.13 -29.25
CA ASP A 126 -10.59 -2.43 -30.48
C ASP A 126 -9.85 -1.94 -31.72
N GLN A 127 -9.28 -0.73 -31.66
CA GLN A 127 -8.47 -0.19 -32.76
C GLN A 127 -7.22 -1.02 -33.01
N LEU A 128 -6.46 -1.39 -31.98
CA LEU A 128 -5.29 -2.27 -32.15
C LEU A 128 -5.68 -3.61 -32.76
N THR A 129 -6.80 -4.19 -32.35
CA THR A 129 -7.26 -5.47 -32.88
C THR A 129 -7.58 -5.37 -34.38
N SER A 130 -8.06 -4.22 -34.84
CA SER A 130 -8.32 -3.97 -36.27
C SER A 130 -7.07 -3.68 -37.11
N VAL A 131 -6.02 -3.12 -36.50
CA VAL A 131 -4.79 -2.68 -37.19
C VAL A 131 -3.69 -3.75 -37.17
N LEU A 132 -3.58 -4.50 -36.08
CA LEU A 132 -2.52 -5.49 -35.90
C LEU A 132 -2.84 -6.78 -36.66
N GLY A 133 -1.92 -7.21 -37.52
CA GLY A 133 -2.01 -8.52 -38.17
C GLY A 133 -1.77 -9.70 -37.21
N SER A 134 -1.11 -9.45 -36.07
CA SER A 134 -0.87 -10.45 -35.03
C SER A 134 -0.81 -9.82 -33.64
N LEU A 135 -1.38 -10.50 -32.65
CA LEU A 135 -1.39 -10.04 -31.26
C LEU A 135 -0.13 -10.51 -30.53
N GLY A 136 0.75 -9.56 -30.22
CA GLY A 136 1.98 -9.79 -29.46
C GLY A 136 1.81 -9.63 -27.95
N ALA A 137 2.90 -9.78 -27.21
CA ALA A 137 2.88 -9.68 -25.75
C ALA A 137 2.34 -8.34 -25.22
N GLU A 138 2.71 -7.21 -25.85
CA GLU A 138 2.32 -5.86 -25.38
C GLU A 138 0.80 -5.66 -25.48
N TYR A 139 0.14 -6.25 -26.49
CA TYR A 139 -1.32 -6.24 -26.58
C TYR A 139 -1.95 -6.94 -25.37
N PHE A 140 -1.58 -8.19 -25.10
CA PHE A 140 -2.15 -8.97 -24.00
C PHE A 140 -1.90 -8.32 -22.63
N TYR A 141 -0.73 -7.71 -22.44
CA TYR A 141 -0.42 -6.95 -21.23
C TYR A 141 -1.38 -5.77 -21.03
N ASN A 142 -1.62 -4.97 -22.07
CA ASN A 142 -2.52 -3.81 -21.99
C ASN A 142 -4.00 -4.19 -21.83
N VAL A 143 -4.45 -5.29 -22.46
CA VAL A 143 -5.78 -5.86 -22.20
C VAL A 143 -5.88 -6.30 -20.74
N GLY A 144 -4.86 -6.97 -20.20
CA GLY A 144 -4.78 -7.35 -18.80
C GLY A 144 -4.89 -6.15 -17.85
N LEU A 145 -4.14 -5.08 -18.10
CA LEU A 145 -4.22 -3.84 -17.30
C LEU A 145 -5.63 -3.22 -17.33
N THR A 146 -6.24 -3.13 -18.51
CA THR A 146 -7.59 -2.56 -18.66
C THR A 146 -8.62 -3.36 -17.85
N LYS A 147 -8.54 -4.70 -17.89
CA LYS A 147 -9.36 -5.60 -17.06
C LYS A 147 -9.10 -5.44 -15.56
N THR A 148 -7.85 -5.22 -15.17
CA THR A 148 -7.49 -4.93 -13.78
C THR A 148 -8.15 -3.64 -13.27
N TYR A 149 -8.19 -2.58 -14.09
CA TYR A 149 -8.88 -1.33 -13.69
C TYR A 149 -10.39 -1.53 -13.50
N ARG A 150 -11.01 -2.43 -14.28
CA ARG A 150 -12.41 -2.87 -14.11
C ARG A 150 -12.64 -3.78 -12.89
N GLY A 151 -11.57 -4.22 -12.22
CA GLY A 151 -11.63 -5.17 -11.11
C GLY A 151 -11.80 -6.64 -11.54
N ALA A 152 -11.73 -6.94 -12.84
CA ALA A 152 -11.85 -8.29 -13.38
C ALA A 152 -10.51 -9.06 -13.27
N PHE A 153 -10.02 -9.24 -12.03
CA PHE A 153 -8.70 -9.81 -11.74
C PHE A 153 -8.49 -11.22 -12.31
N ARG A 154 -9.53 -12.07 -12.34
CA ARG A 154 -9.42 -13.43 -12.89
C ARG A 154 -9.13 -13.40 -14.39
N ASP A 155 -9.86 -12.58 -15.12
CA ASP A 155 -9.68 -12.44 -16.56
C ASP A 155 -8.38 -11.71 -16.88
N ALA A 156 -8.01 -10.72 -16.08
CA ALA A 156 -6.72 -10.03 -16.18
C ALA A 156 -5.54 -11.00 -16.04
N ARG A 157 -5.59 -11.92 -15.05
CA ARG A 157 -4.56 -12.95 -14.85
C ARG A 157 -4.34 -13.78 -16.12
N GLY A 158 -5.42 -14.28 -16.73
CA GLY A 158 -5.32 -15.05 -17.98
C GLY A 158 -4.65 -14.26 -19.12
N GLN A 159 -4.91 -12.95 -19.22
CA GLN A 159 -4.25 -12.09 -20.21
C GLN A 159 -2.77 -11.87 -19.88
N PHE A 160 -2.41 -11.67 -18.62
CA PHE A 160 -1.01 -11.54 -18.22
C PHE A 160 -0.22 -12.84 -18.38
N GLU A 161 -0.82 -14.01 -18.15
CA GLU A 161 -0.20 -15.31 -18.42
C GLU A 161 0.12 -15.46 -19.92
N LEU A 162 -0.81 -15.07 -20.79
CA LEU A 162 -0.58 -15.02 -22.24
C LEU A 162 0.53 -14.03 -22.61
N ALA A 163 0.52 -12.83 -22.02
CA ALA A 163 1.55 -11.82 -22.24
C ALA A 163 2.93 -12.31 -21.77
N SER A 164 3.01 -13.03 -20.66
CA SER A 164 4.25 -13.61 -20.13
C SER A 164 4.80 -14.68 -21.08
N LYS A 165 3.93 -15.58 -21.55
CA LYS A 165 4.30 -16.60 -22.53
C LYS A 165 4.82 -15.97 -23.83
N LYS A 166 4.09 -14.99 -24.36
CA LYS A 166 4.48 -14.26 -25.57
C LYS A 166 5.78 -13.48 -25.38
N SER A 167 5.97 -12.82 -24.24
CA SER A 167 7.22 -12.09 -23.95
C SER A 167 8.44 -13.01 -23.93
N LYS A 168 8.28 -14.26 -23.47
CA LYS A 168 9.33 -15.28 -23.51
C LYS A 168 9.63 -15.75 -24.94
N GLU A 169 8.59 -15.94 -25.76
CA GLU A 169 8.73 -16.27 -27.19
C GLU A 169 9.39 -15.13 -27.99
N GLU A 170 9.05 -13.89 -27.67
CA GLU A 170 9.53 -12.66 -28.32
C GLU A 170 10.90 -12.18 -27.79
N ASN A 171 11.46 -12.85 -26.76
CA ASN A 171 12.68 -12.44 -26.06
C ASN A 171 12.63 -10.98 -25.53
N GLY A 172 11.49 -10.57 -24.99
CA GLY A 172 11.26 -9.23 -24.43
C GLY A 172 11.34 -9.19 -22.89
N PRO A 173 12.53 -9.10 -22.27
CA PRO A 173 12.69 -9.20 -20.82
C PRO A 173 12.04 -8.02 -20.07
N ASP A 174 12.02 -6.82 -20.67
CA ASP A 174 11.41 -5.62 -20.08
C ASP A 174 9.90 -5.80 -19.87
N LEU A 175 9.20 -6.30 -20.89
CA LEU A 175 7.76 -6.52 -20.80
C LEU A 175 7.44 -7.75 -19.94
N LEU A 176 8.28 -8.79 -20.00
CA LEU A 176 8.16 -9.94 -19.11
C LEU A 176 8.23 -9.50 -17.64
N ALA A 177 9.17 -8.64 -17.27
CA ALA A 177 9.30 -8.13 -15.92
C ALA A 177 8.05 -7.37 -15.45
N LYS A 178 7.51 -6.47 -16.27
CA LYS A 178 6.25 -5.77 -15.97
C LYS A 178 5.08 -6.73 -15.79
N THR A 179 5.00 -7.73 -16.67
CA THR A 179 3.93 -8.72 -16.66
C THR A 179 4.00 -9.61 -15.41
N LEU A 180 5.19 -10.03 -15.00
CA LEU A 180 5.38 -10.81 -13.76
C LEU A 180 4.97 -10.01 -12.52
N LEU A 181 5.30 -8.72 -12.47
CA LEU A 181 4.83 -7.86 -11.38
C LEU A 181 3.29 -7.73 -11.38
N ALA A 182 2.67 -7.61 -12.57
CA ALA A 182 1.22 -7.53 -12.71
C ALA A 182 0.52 -8.85 -12.34
N LEU A 183 1.14 -10.00 -12.64
CA LEU A 183 0.68 -11.31 -12.18
C LEU A 183 0.75 -11.43 -10.66
N ALA A 184 1.88 -11.05 -10.07
CA ALA A 184 2.05 -11.07 -8.62
C ALA A 184 1.04 -10.17 -7.91
N SER A 185 0.83 -8.94 -8.40
CA SER A 185 -0.19 -8.03 -7.83
C SER A 185 -1.60 -8.61 -7.98
N THR A 186 -1.92 -9.20 -9.12
CA THR A 186 -3.23 -9.82 -9.37
C THR A 186 -3.49 -11.00 -8.44
N CYS A 187 -2.48 -11.87 -8.24
CA CYS A 187 -2.56 -13.00 -7.32
C CYS A 187 -2.68 -12.54 -5.86
N TYR A 188 -1.98 -11.46 -5.47
CA TYR A 188 -2.13 -10.84 -4.16
C TYR A 188 -3.58 -10.39 -3.90
N TYR A 189 -4.21 -9.69 -4.84
CA TYR A 189 -5.62 -9.28 -4.71
C TYR A 189 -6.59 -10.46 -4.71
N GLN A 190 -6.22 -11.57 -5.35
CA GLN A 190 -6.96 -12.85 -5.28
C GLN A 190 -6.71 -13.64 -3.99
N LYS A 191 -5.81 -13.17 -3.11
CA LYS A 191 -5.35 -13.86 -1.89
C LYS A 191 -4.61 -15.17 -2.17
N GLU A 192 -4.07 -15.34 -3.38
CA GLU A 192 -3.24 -16.46 -3.79
C GLU A 192 -1.76 -16.13 -3.52
N TYR A 193 -1.40 -16.03 -2.23
CA TYR A 193 -0.10 -15.49 -1.79
C TYR A 193 1.11 -16.33 -2.23
N ASP A 194 1.02 -17.66 -2.17
CA ASP A 194 2.12 -18.54 -2.58
C ASP A 194 2.41 -18.42 -4.10
N LEU A 195 1.34 -18.31 -4.91
CA LEU A 195 1.47 -18.09 -6.34
C LEU A 195 2.06 -16.70 -6.65
N ALA A 196 1.64 -15.68 -5.89
CA ALA A 196 2.20 -14.34 -6.00
C ALA A 196 3.71 -14.32 -5.71
N LEU A 197 4.17 -15.02 -4.66
CA LEU A 197 5.60 -15.19 -4.37
C LEU A 197 6.34 -15.87 -5.53
N GLY A 198 5.78 -16.94 -6.10
CA GLY A 198 6.38 -17.62 -7.25
C GLY A 198 6.55 -16.73 -8.50
N TYR A 199 5.67 -15.74 -8.70
CA TYR A 199 5.85 -14.74 -9.76
C TYR A 199 6.88 -13.66 -9.39
N LEU A 200 6.95 -13.23 -8.12
CA LEU A 200 7.98 -12.31 -7.66
C LEU A 200 9.39 -12.93 -7.74
N ASP A 201 9.54 -14.22 -7.42
CA ASP A 201 10.83 -14.92 -7.52
C ASP A 201 11.30 -15.02 -8.98
N GLN A 202 10.38 -15.26 -9.91
CA GLN A 202 10.67 -15.18 -11.36
C GLN A 202 11.04 -13.75 -11.77
N LEU A 203 10.37 -12.74 -11.23
CA LEU A 203 10.67 -11.34 -11.51
C LEU A 203 12.07 -10.96 -11.01
N GLU A 204 12.45 -11.41 -9.82
CA GLU A 204 13.78 -11.15 -9.26
C GLU A 204 14.89 -11.72 -10.16
N GLN A 205 14.70 -12.92 -10.71
CA GLN A 205 15.63 -13.51 -11.68
C GLN A 205 15.75 -12.65 -12.93
N VAL A 206 14.64 -12.16 -13.49
CA VAL A 206 14.67 -11.27 -14.67
C VAL A 206 15.36 -9.94 -14.34
N LEU A 207 15.07 -9.35 -13.18
CA LEU A 207 15.68 -8.09 -12.72
C LEU A 207 17.16 -8.22 -12.31
N SER A 208 17.69 -9.44 -12.20
CA SER A 208 19.14 -9.66 -12.09
C SER A 208 19.87 -9.45 -13.43
N ILE A 209 19.13 -9.56 -14.54
CA ILE A 209 19.64 -9.44 -15.91
C ILE A 209 19.39 -8.02 -16.45
N ILE A 210 18.24 -7.41 -16.11
CA ILE A 210 17.86 -6.06 -16.56
C ILE A 210 17.87 -5.04 -15.42
N ASP A 211 18.39 -3.83 -15.67
CA ASP A 211 18.35 -2.75 -14.67
C ASP A 211 17.01 -1.98 -14.73
N LYS A 212 16.02 -2.46 -13.98
CA LYS A 212 14.74 -1.76 -13.76
C LYS A 212 14.47 -1.54 -12.28
N SER A 213 15.28 -0.66 -11.68
CA SER A 213 15.16 -0.23 -10.28
C SER A 213 13.73 0.09 -9.76
N TYR A 214 12.87 0.76 -10.55
CA TYR A 214 11.47 1.01 -10.16
C TYR A 214 10.66 -0.29 -10.00
N LEU A 215 10.82 -1.24 -10.93
CA LEU A 215 10.18 -2.56 -10.82
C LEU A 215 10.72 -3.34 -9.63
N LYS A 216 12.03 -3.22 -9.34
CA LYS A 216 12.65 -3.82 -8.15
C LYS A 216 12.05 -3.24 -6.85
N ALA A 217 11.89 -1.93 -6.77
CA ALA A 217 11.29 -1.28 -5.59
C ALA A 217 9.83 -1.73 -5.38
N SER A 218 9.06 -1.85 -6.46
CA SER A 218 7.67 -2.31 -6.44
C SER A 218 7.57 -3.80 -6.09
N MET A 219 8.46 -4.64 -6.62
CA MET A 219 8.57 -6.06 -6.25
C MET A 219 8.81 -6.23 -4.75
N LEU A 220 9.76 -5.48 -4.18
CA LEU A 220 10.05 -5.50 -2.74
C LEU A 220 8.84 -5.05 -1.90
N LEU A 221 8.08 -4.05 -2.37
CA LEU A 221 6.84 -3.63 -1.71
C LEU A 221 5.81 -4.78 -1.68
N TYR A 222 5.65 -5.51 -2.79
CA TYR A 222 4.72 -6.65 -2.85
C TYR A 222 5.19 -7.83 -2.00
N TYR A 223 6.49 -8.12 -1.91
CA TYR A 223 7.00 -9.07 -0.92
C TYR A 223 6.60 -8.65 0.50
N GLY A 224 6.80 -7.38 0.86
CA GLY A 224 6.39 -6.82 2.15
C GLY A 224 4.90 -7.07 2.43
N ARG A 225 4.02 -6.70 1.49
CA ARG A 225 2.57 -6.91 1.59
C ARG A 225 2.20 -8.39 1.78
N ILE A 226 2.79 -9.28 0.98
CA ILE A 226 2.49 -10.71 1.03
C ILE A 226 2.96 -11.32 2.36
N TYR A 227 4.17 -10.99 2.83
CA TYR A 227 4.66 -11.52 4.10
C TYR A 227 3.88 -11.02 5.32
N VAL A 228 3.30 -9.81 5.25
CA VAL A 228 2.34 -9.34 6.26
C VAL A 228 1.12 -10.26 6.32
N GLU A 229 0.57 -10.66 5.17
CA GLU A 229 -0.59 -11.55 5.09
C GLU A 229 -0.28 -13.00 5.49
N LEU A 230 0.97 -13.45 5.27
CA LEU A 230 1.46 -14.75 5.74
C LEU A 230 1.91 -14.76 7.20
N GLY A 231 1.79 -13.64 7.93
CA GLY A 231 2.17 -13.50 9.34
C GLY A 231 3.68 -13.45 9.61
N GLN A 232 4.52 -13.35 8.57
CA GLN A 232 5.97 -13.27 8.68
C GLN A 232 6.43 -11.81 8.85
N MET A 233 6.12 -11.23 10.00
CA MET A 233 6.25 -9.79 10.26
C MET A 233 7.68 -9.25 10.12
N GLU A 234 8.69 -10.00 10.56
CA GLU A 234 10.11 -9.57 10.47
C GLU A 234 10.56 -9.45 9.01
N ARG A 235 10.25 -10.45 8.18
CA ARG A 235 10.56 -10.42 6.74
C ARG A 235 9.81 -9.28 6.05
N ALA A 236 8.54 -9.09 6.38
CA ALA A 236 7.77 -7.99 5.82
C ALA A 236 8.40 -6.62 6.10
N MET A 237 8.89 -6.40 7.32
CA MET A 237 9.55 -5.15 7.69
C MET A 237 10.85 -4.92 6.92
N ASP A 238 11.64 -5.98 6.74
CA ASP A 238 12.88 -5.93 5.95
C ASP A 238 12.59 -5.56 4.49
N PHE A 239 11.63 -6.24 3.85
CA PHE A 239 11.22 -5.94 2.47
C PHE A 239 10.65 -4.53 2.30
N TYR A 240 9.83 -4.04 3.23
CA TYR A 240 9.36 -2.66 3.20
C TYR A 240 10.51 -1.65 3.33
N SER A 241 11.49 -1.93 4.20
CA SER A 241 12.66 -1.06 4.40
C SER A 241 13.53 -1.01 3.14
N GLN A 242 13.79 -2.17 2.51
CA GLN A 242 14.51 -2.23 1.23
C GLN A 242 13.76 -1.51 0.11
N SER A 243 12.42 -1.66 0.04
CA SER A 243 11.57 -0.96 -0.93
C SER A 243 11.66 0.56 -0.75
N LEU A 244 11.60 1.04 0.50
CA LEU A 244 11.69 2.46 0.84
C LEU A 244 13.01 3.08 0.33
N VAL A 245 14.13 2.43 0.62
CA VAL A 245 15.46 2.88 0.15
C VAL A 245 15.50 2.94 -1.37
N LYS A 246 14.98 1.92 -2.06
CA LYS A 246 15.02 1.86 -3.52
C LYS A 246 14.15 2.94 -4.18
N PHE A 247 12.98 3.23 -3.63
CA PHE A 247 12.14 4.32 -4.12
C PHE A 247 12.76 5.70 -3.84
N GLN A 248 13.47 5.88 -2.72
CA GLN A 248 14.22 7.11 -2.43
C GLN A 248 15.39 7.33 -3.40
N GLU A 249 16.19 6.29 -3.67
CA GLU A 249 17.28 6.34 -4.66
C GLU A 249 16.78 6.76 -6.04
N LYS A 250 15.58 6.31 -6.43
CA LYS A 250 14.97 6.65 -7.72
C LYS A 250 14.05 7.86 -7.68
N ARG A 251 13.93 8.51 -6.52
CA ARG A 251 13.13 9.73 -6.34
C ARG A 251 11.67 9.54 -6.80
N CYS A 252 11.12 8.35 -6.60
CA CYS A 252 9.71 8.02 -6.87
C CYS A 252 8.88 8.30 -5.62
N TRP A 253 8.72 9.59 -5.31
CA TRP A 253 8.07 10.10 -4.11
C TRP A 253 6.60 9.70 -4.01
N ASN A 254 5.93 9.53 -5.15
CA ASN A 254 4.53 9.08 -5.24
C ASN A 254 4.26 7.72 -4.57
N SER A 255 5.25 6.84 -4.50
CA SER A 255 5.10 5.48 -3.98
C SER A 255 5.48 5.38 -2.50
N LEU A 256 6.25 6.32 -1.97
CA LEU A 256 6.75 6.28 -0.58
C LEU A 256 5.63 6.32 0.45
N GLY A 257 4.58 7.11 0.20
CA GLY A 257 3.43 7.17 1.10
C GLY A 257 2.78 5.81 1.34
N HIS A 258 2.66 4.99 0.30
CA HIS A 258 2.12 3.62 0.40
C HIS A 258 3.07 2.67 1.15
N VAL A 259 4.38 2.79 0.94
CA VAL A 259 5.38 2.00 1.71
C VAL A 259 5.27 2.32 3.20
N LEU A 260 5.25 3.62 3.55
CA LEU A 260 5.14 4.08 4.94
C LEU A 260 3.80 3.67 5.57
N LEU A 261 2.69 3.71 4.82
CA LEU A 261 1.41 3.18 5.27
C LEU A 261 1.52 1.67 5.59
N GLY A 262 2.18 0.90 4.73
CA GLY A 262 2.44 -0.52 4.94
C GLY A 262 3.26 -0.79 6.21
N MET A 263 4.33 -0.02 6.43
CA MET A 263 5.15 -0.09 7.64
C MET A 263 4.38 0.30 8.90
N GLY A 264 3.58 1.37 8.84
CA GLY A 264 2.73 1.79 9.96
C GLY A 264 1.68 0.73 10.30
N SER A 265 1.04 0.15 9.28
CA SER A 265 0.08 -0.94 9.43
C SER A 265 0.73 -2.19 10.03
N LEU A 266 1.97 -2.50 9.64
CA LEU A 266 2.76 -3.59 10.22
C LEU A 266 3.10 -3.33 11.70
N CYS A 267 3.56 -2.12 12.06
CA CYS A 267 3.77 -1.74 13.47
C CYS A 267 2.47 -1.81 14.27
N LYS A 268 1.34 -1.39 13.69
CA LYS A 268 0.01 -1.54 14.31
C LYS A 268 -0.34 -3.01 14.54
N ARG A 269 0.00 -3.89 13.58
CA ARG A 269 -0.10 -5.36 13.69
C ARG A 269 0.84 -5.97 14.73
N LEU A 270 1.92 -5.27 15.07
CA LEU A 270 2.86 -5.66 16.12
C LEU A 270 2.55 -5.01 17.48
N GLY A 271 1.41 -4.33 17.64
CA GLY A 271 1.07 -3.65 18.89
C GLY A 271 1.90 -2.40 19.19
N GLU A 272 2.79 -2.00 18.28
CA GLU A 272 3.69 -0.86 18.43
C GLU A 272 2.99 0.45 17.99
N TYR A 273 1.93 0.84 18.71
CA TYR A 273 1.06 1.96 18.30
C TYR A 273 1.78 3.28 18.14
N GLU A 274 2.68 3.63 19.05
CA GLU A 274 3.44 4.87 18.96
C GLU A 274 4.28 4.93 17.67
N LYS A 275 4.96 3.83 17.32
CA LYS A 275 5.71 3.72 16.06
C LYS A 275 4.79 3.73 14.85
N SER A 276 3.62 3.08 14.91
CA SER A 276 2.65 3.13 13.81
C SER A 276 2.18 4.57 13.52
N LEU A 277 1.92 5.35 14.57
CA LEU A 277 1.51 6.76 14.45
C LEU A 277 2.63 7.62 13.85
N VAL A 278 3.89 7.35 14.20
CA VAL A 278 5.04 8.00 13.56
C VAL A 278 5.07 7.70 12.06
N TYR A 279 4.95 6.44 11.65
CA TYR A 279 4.93 6.08 10.22
C TYR A 279 3.72 6.66 9.47
N PHE A 280 2.53 6.64 10.07
CA PHE A 280 1.34 7.26 9.49
C PHE A 280 1.51 8.77 9.34
N SER A 281 2.06 9.45 10.35
CA SER A 281 2.38 10.89 10.29
C SER A 281 3.40 11.20 9.19
N LEU A 282 4.47 10.40 9.07
CA LEU A 282 5.44 10.53 7.98
C LEU A 282 4.77 10.34 6.60
N SER A 283 3.90 9.34 6.47
CA SER A 283 3.14 9.10 5.22
C SER A 283 2.25 10.30 4.86
N GLN A 284 1.59 10.91 5.85
CA GLN A 284 0.80 12.13 5.65
C GLN A 284 1.64 13.32 5.22
N GLN A 285 2.84 13.49 5.80
CA GLN A 285 3.74 14.60 5.45
C GLN A 285 4.32 14.44 4.04
N MET A 286 4.54 13.21 3.58
CA MET A 286 5.04 12.92 2.24
C MET A 286 3.98 13.10 1.14
N THR A 287 2.70 13.14 1.49
CA THR A 287 1.60 13.14 0.51
C THR A 287 0.72 14.37 0.65
N CYS A 288 0.46 15.08 -0.45
CA CYS A 288 -0.42 16.23 -0.42
C CYS A 288 -1.89 15.79 -0.31
N SER A 289 -2.62 16.30 0.68
CA SER A 289 -4.06 16.00 0.91
C SER A 289 -4.95 16.27 -0.31
N ARG A 290 -4.58 17.24 -1.15
CA ARG A 290 -5.33 17.58 -2.36
C ARG A 290 -5.24 16.50 -3.44
N ASP A 291 -4.05 15.89 -3.57
CA ASP A 291 -3.70 15.01 -4.69
C ASP A 291 -3.86 13.53 -4.31
N PHE A 292 -3.52 13.15 -3.08
CA PHE A 292 -3.54 11.77 -2.56
C PHE A 292 -4.77 11.50 -1.68
N LYS A 293 -5.97 11.73 -2.22
CA LYS A 293 -7.20 11.67 -1.41
C LYS A 293 -7.49 10.27 -0.88
N ARG A 294 -7.31 9.24 -1.71
CA ARG A 294 -7.55 7.84 -1.33
C ARG A 294 -6.57 7.41 -0.24
N LEU A 295 -5.27 7.61 -0.44
CA LEU A 295 -4.24 7.29 0.53
C LEU A 295 -4.42 8.06 1.84
N GLN A 296 -4.76 9.34 1.79
CA GLN A 296 -5.01 10.15 2.99
C GLN A 296 -6.24 9.69 3.79
N ARG A 297 -7.29 9.20 3.12
CA ARG A 297 -8.42 8.55 3.81
C ARG A 297 -8.00 7.26 4.49
N LEU A 298 -7.20 6.42 3.82
CA LEU A 298 -6.66 5.19 4.42
C LEU A 298 -5.81 5.51 5.65
N ILE A 299 -4.85 6.44 5.53
CA ILE A 299 -3.99 6.83 6.66
C ILE A 299 -4.82 7.41 7.80
N ARG A 300 -5.82 8.27 7.50
CA ARG A 300 -6.71 8.82 8.53
C ARG A 300 -7.50 7.73 9.24
N SER A 301 -8.07 6.80 8.49
CA SER A 301 -8.79 5.66 9.05
C SER A 301 -7.87 4.83 9.96
N GLU A 302 -6.62 4.61 9.56
CA GLU A 302 -5.62 3.89 10.35
C GLU A 302 -5.22 4.64 11.63
N ILE A 303 -5.06 5.96 11.56
CA ILE A 303 -4.79 6.82 12.72
C ILE A 303 -5.98 6.84 13.68
N GLU A 304 -7.20 7.02 13.16
CA GLU A 304 -8.43 6.98 13.95
C GLU A 304 -8.61 5.61 14.62
N ASP A 305 -8.25 4.52 13.93
CA ASP A 305 -8.29 3.16 14.47
C ASP A 305 -7.35 2.97 15.67
N VAL A 306 -6.17 3.62 15.63
CA VAL A 306 -5.22 3.66 16.75
C VAL A 306 -5.68 4.61 17.86
N HIS A 307 -6.29 5.73 17.50
CA HIS A 307 -6.71 6.79 18.42
C HIS A 307 -8.11 6.64 18.99
N ASP A 308 -8.90 5.65 18.58
CA ASP A 308 -10.31 5.49 18.97
C ASP A 308 -10.46 5.63 20.49
N ALA A 309 -10.86 6.83 20.90
CA ALA A 309 -10.92 7.27 22.29
C ALA A 309 -12.02 6.56 23.06
N SER A 310 -12.85 5.77 22.37
CA SER A 310 -13.83 4.91 23.00
C SER A 310 -13.21 3.66 23.58
N ILE A 311 -12.02 3.23 23.15
CA ILE A 311 -11.34 2.04 23.66
C ILE A 311 -10.66 2.39 24.99
N ASP A 312 -10.98 1.60 26.01
CA ASP A 312 -10.40 1.74 27.35
C ASP A 312 -9.08 0.97 27.48
N ILE A 313 -9.01 -0.20 26.85
CA ILE A 313 -7.86 -1.11 26.93
C ILE A 313 -7.69 -1.89 25.62
N TYR A 314 -6.46 -1.90 25.12
CA TYR A 314 -6.02 -2.69 23.98
C TYR A 314 -5.23 -3.90 24.46
N LEU A 315 -5.55 -5.09 23.94
CA LEU A 315 -4.98 -6.36 24.37
C LEU A 315 -4.22 -7.02 23.22
N ASP A 316 -2.89 -7.05 23.32
CA ASP A 316 -2.00 -7.73 22.38
C ASP A 316 -1.44 -9.02 23.00
N ARG A 317 -1.96 -10.16 22.52
CA ARG A 317 -1.52 -11.47 22.99
C ARG A 317 -0.17 -11.86 22.43
N THR A 318 0.11 -11.46 21.19
CA THR A 318 1.30 -11.84 20.43
C THR A 318 2.54 -11.23 21.08
N ASN A 319 2.48 -9.93 21.36
CA ASN A 319 3.60 -9.21 21.97
C ASN A 319 3.56 -9.23 23.51
N ARG A 320 2.51 -9.83 24.10
CA ARG A 320 2.27 -9.88 25.55
C ARG A 320 2.26 -8.47 26.14
N GLN A 321 1.61 -7.54 25.44
CA GLN A 321 1.52 -6.14 25.81
C GLN A 321 0.07 -5.70 25.86
N ILE A 322 -0.18 -4.69 26.68
CA ILE A 322 -1.50 -4.11 26.88
C ILE A 322 -1.33 -2.61 26.87
N VAL A 323 -2.20 -1.89 26.18
CA VAL A 323 -2.22 -0.44 26.24
C VAL A 323 -3.50 -0.01 26.92
N GLU A 324 -3.38 0.60 28.10
CA GLU A 324 -4.50 1.16 28.82
C GLU A 324 -4.54 2.68 28.62
N LYS A 325 -5.73 3.23 28.41
CA LYS A 325 -5.93 4.62 27.98
C LYS A 325 -5.24 5.68 28.87
N GLY A 326 -5.18 5.48 30.19
CA GLY A 326 -4.59 6.42 31.14
C GLY A 326 -3.20 6.02 31.66
N LEU A 327 -2.84 4.74 31.60
CA LEU A 327 -1.58 4.20 32.12
C LEU A 327 -0.53 3.98 31.01
N GLY A 328 -0.94 3.98 29.75
CA GLY A 328 -0.06 3.67 28.62
C GLY A 328 0.22 2.18 28.48
N THR A 329 1.38 1.85 27.91
CA THR A 329 1.79 0.47 27.60
C THR A 329 2.26 -0.29 28.85
N ILE A 330 1.76 -1.51 29.04
CA ILE A 330 2.03 -2.41 30.16
C ILE A 330 2.53 -3.75 29.59
N ASP A 331 3.75 -4.14 29.98
CA ASP A 331 4.39 -5.37 29.52
C ASP A 331 4.09 -6.59 30.44
N PHE A 332 3.76 -7.73 29.84
CA PHE A 332 3.48 -9.02 30.47
C PHE A 332 4.47 -10.15 30.11
N LYS A 333 5.64 -9.87 29.50
CA LYS A 333 6.65 -10.85 29.07
C LYS A 333 6.91 -11.99 30.07
N HIS A 334 7.05 -11.66 31.35
CA HIS A 334 7.30 -12.62 32.45
C HIS A 334 6.09 -12.86 33.38
N ARG A 335 4.88 -12.50 32.93
CA ARG A 335 3.65 -12.51 33.74
C ARG A 335 2.52 -13.26 33.04
N PHE A 336 2.85 -14.40 32.45
CA PHE A 336 1.95 -15.21 31.62
C PHE A 336 0.60 -15.48 32.29
N VAL A 337 0.59 -15.93 33.55
CA VAL A 337 -0.65 -16.22 34.29
C VAL A 337 -1.56 -14.99 34.41
N LEU A 338 -0.99 -13.80 34.59
CA LEU A 338 -1.79 -12.57 34.69
C LEU A 338 -2.42 -12.19 33.34
N LEU A 339 -1.66 -12.38 32.26
CA LEU A 339 -2.13 -12.14 30.90
C LEU A 339 -3.26 -13.12 30.54
N GLU A 340 -3.11 -14.41 30.88
CA GLU A 340 -4.14 -15.43 30.63
C GLU A 340 -5.43 -15.15 31.40
N ILE A 341 -5.34 -14.79 32.69
CA ILE A 341 -6.51 -14.35 33.47
C ILE A 341 -7.21 -13.19 32.76
N LEU A 342 -6.45 -12.18 32.33
CA LEU A 342 -7.02 -11.02 31.70
C LEU A 342 -7.70 -11.36 30.37
N PHE A 343 -7.03 -12.13 29.50
CA PHE A 343 -7.58 -12.53 28.21
C PHE A 343 -8.83 -13.40 28.36
N LEU A 344 -8.83 -14.35 29.29
CA LEU A 344 -9.99 -15.18 29.60
C LEU A 344 -11.19 -14.33 29.99
N LEU A 345 -11.00 -13.43 30.96
CA LEU A 345 -12.08 -12.58 31.46
C LEU A 345 -12.52 -11.56 30.39
N ALA A 346 -11.57 -10.93 29.70
CA ALA A 346 -11.85 -9.91 28.69
C ALA A 346 -12.57 -10.49 27.46
N LYS A 347 -12.29 -11.75 27.08
CA LYS A 347 -13.00 -12.42 25.97
C LYS A 347 -14.46 -12.72 26.30
N ASN A 348 -14.81 -12.73 27.58
CA ASN A 348 -16.15 -13.03 28.06
C ASN A 348 -16.66 -11.93 29.02
N PRO A 349 -16.83 -10.67 28.56
CA PRO A 349 -17.27 -9.58 29.43
C PRO A 349 -18.67 -9.85 30.01
N GLY A 350 -18.82 -9.63 31.31
CA GLY A 350 -20.08 -9.88 32.03
C GLY A 350 -20.31 -11.34 32.43
N GLN A 351 -19.53 -12.30 31.92
CA GLN A 351 -19.57 -13.67 32.40
C GLN A 351 -18.72 -13.81 33.67
N TYR A 352 -19.34 -14.32 34.73
CA TYR A 352 -18.64 -14.63 35.97
C TYR A 352 -17.96 -15.99 35.87
N PHE A 353 -16.69 -16.02 36.28
CA PHE A 353 -15.92 -17.24 36.46
C PHE A 353 -15.68 -17.46 37.95
N ASP A 354 -16.17 -18.59 38.44
CA ASP A 354 -15.88 -19.03 39.80
C ASP A 354 -14.43 -19.55 39.92
N LYS A 355 -14.03 -19.93 41.13
CA LYS A 355 -12.66 -20.36 41.39
C LYS A 355 -12.31 -21.70 40.73
N GLU A 356 -13.28 -22.59 40.56
CA GLU A 356 -13.09 -23.89 39.93
C GLU A 356 -12.86 -23.73 38.43
N GLN A 357 -13.69 -22.92 37.78
CA GLN A 357 -13.60 -22.58 36.37
C GLN A 357 -12.30 -21.83 36.06
N LEU A 358 -11.89 -20.89 36.92
CA LEU A 358 -10.58 -20.21 36.80
C LEU A 358 -9.43 -21.21 36.95
N ALA A 359 -9.50 -22.12 37.93
CA ALA A 359 -8.47 -23.13 38.14
C ALA A 359 -8.24 -23.99 36.89
N LYS A 360 -9.35 -24.49 36.34
CA LYS A 360 -9.37 -25.36 35.16
C LYS A 360 -8.97 -24.64 33.87
N SER A 361 -9.36 -23.39 33.68
CA SER A 361 -9.09 -22.64 32.43
C SER A 361 -7.66 -22.10 32.36
N ILE A 362 -7.10 -21.64 33.49
CA ILE A 362 -5.79 -20.99 33.52
C ILE A 362 -4.66 -22.01 33.72
N TRP A 363 -4.81 -22.92 34.70
CA TRP A 363 -3.75 -23.87 35.06
C TRP A 363 -4.00 -25.28 34.56
N LYS A 364 -5.18 -25.55 33.97
CA LYS A 364 -5.59 -26.90 33.50
C LYS A 364 -5.52 -27.96 34.62
N ASP A 365 -5.80 -27.52 35.85
CA ASP A 365 -5.68 -28.34 37.06
C ASP A 365 -7.04 -28.46 37.77
N GLU A 366 -7.19 -29.50 38.60
CA GLU A 366 -8.34 -29.66 39.47
C GLU A 366 -8.30 -28.66 40.63
N TYR A 367 -9.46 -28.13 41.01
CA TYR A 367 -9.50 -27.08 42.00
C TYR A 367 -9.16 -27.57 43.41
N ASN A 368 -8.02 -27.10 43.94
CA ASN A 368 -7.62 -27.27 45.33
C ASN A 368 -7.73 -25.94 46.12
N PRO A 369 -8.65 -25.82 47.09
CA PRO A 369 -8.81 -24.60 47.89
C PRO A 369 -7.55 -24.14 48.63
N LEU A 370 -6.68 -25.06 49.08
CA LEU A 370 -5.48 -24.73 49.84
C LEU A 370 -4.43 -23.98 48.99
N ILE A 371 -4.46 -24.21 47.68
CA ILE A 371 -3.49 -23.66 46.73
C ILE A 371 -4.13 -22.52 45.93
N HIS A 372 -5.26 -22.81 45.28
CA HIS A 372 -5.85 -21.93 44.28
C HIS A 372 -6.51 -20.69 44.86
N ASP A 373 -7.03 -20.71 46.09
CA ASP A 373 -7.61 -19.51 46.71
C ASP A 373 -6.61 -18.37 46.80
N LYS A 374 -5.44 -18.66 47.36
CA LYS A 374 -4.37 -17.68 47.50
C LYS A 374 -3.82 -17.29 46.14
N LEU A 375 -3.69 -18.25 45.23
CA LEU A 375 -3.06 -18.03 43.93
C LEU A 375 -3.95 -17.16 43.00
N ILE A 376 -5.26 -17.44 42.92
CA ILE A 376 -6.23 -16.63 42.20
C ILE A 376 -6.30 -15.22 42.80
N TYR A 377 -6.45 -15.11 44.13
CA TYR A 377 -6.57 -13.83 44.80
C TYR A 377 -5.33 -12.94 44.57
N THR A 378 -4.13 -13.50 44.76
CA THR A 378 -2.87 -12.77 44.57
C THR A 378 -2.64 -12.39 43.11
N SER A 379 -2.98 -13.28 42.17
CA SER A 379 -2.87 -13.01 40.73
C SER A 379 -3.80 -11.89 40.29
N VAL A 380 -5.10 -11.97 40.61
CA VAL A 380 -6.07 -10.92 40.29
C VAL A 380 -5.69 -9.59 40.97
N SER A 381 -5.19 -9.64 42.22
CA SER A 381 -4.75 -8.43 42.90
C SER A 381 -3.53 -7.79 42.22
N ARG A 382 -2.55 -8.58 41.75
CA ARG A 382 -1.38 -8.08 41.01
C ARG A 382 -1.79 -7.52 39.66
N LEU A 383 -2.66 -8.23 38.94
CA LEU A 383 -3.20 -7.80 37.66
C LEU A 383 -3.90 -6.44 37.79
N ARG A 384 -4.79 -6.29 38.78
CA ARG A 384 -5.45 -5.00 39.06
C ARG A 384 -4.47 -3.87 39.36
N LYS A 385 -3.37 -4.12 40.07
CA LYS A 385 -2.35 -3.07 40.31
C LYS A 385 -1.66 -2.58 39.04
N LEU A 386 -1.64 -3.41 38.00
CA LEU A 386 -1.02 -3.09 36.72
C LEU A 386 -1.98 -2.35 35.79
N ILE A 387 -3.22 -2.82 35.68
CA ILE A 387 -4.15 -2.33 34.66
C ILE A 387 -5.17 -1.31 35.16
N GLU A 388 -5.45 -1.23 36.47
CA GLU A 388 -6.46 -0.30 36.97
C GLU A 388 -5.88 1.11 37.08
N PRO A 389 -6.56 2.16 36.58
CA PRO A 389 -6.11 3.52 36.71
C PRO A 389 -5.99 3.89 38.21
N LYS A 390 -4.96 4.69 38.54
CA LYS A 390 -4.67 5.10 39.92
C LYS A 390 -5.64 6.20 40.36
N ASN A 391 -6.89 5.85 40.57
CA ASN A 391 -7.89 6.79 41.03
C ASN A 391 -7.89 6.87 42.58
N GLY A 392 -8.48 7.94 43.11
CA GLY A 392 -8.52 8.22 44.55
C GLY A 392 -9.12 7.08 45.38
N LYS A 393 -8.75 7.00 46.67
CA LYS A 393 -9.28 5.98 47.60
C LYS A 393 -10.82 6.03 47.62
N GLY A 394 -11.46 5.00 47.08
CA GLY A 394 -12.93 4.82 47.15
C GLY A 394 -13.62 4.53 45.81
N GLU A 395 -12.94 4.68 44.67
CA GLU A 395 -13.56 4.42 43.36
C GLU A 395 -13.69 2.92 43.02
N LYS A 396 -14.77 2.59 42.30
CA LYS A 396 -15.07 1.22 41.84
C LYS A 396 -14.01 0.76 40.83
N ARG A 397 -13.64 -0.52 40.89
CA ARG A 397 -12.72 -1.15 39.92
C ARG A 397 -13.29 -1.00 38.51
N LYS A 398 -12.47 -0.50 37.58
CA LYS A 398 -12.85 -0.26 36.19
C LYS A 398 -12.89 -1.55 35.39
N TYR A 399 -11.89 -2.41 35.52
CA TYR A 399 -11.70 -3.54 34.61
C TYR A 399 -12.17 -4.88 35.17
N ILE A 400 -11.64 -5.30 36.31
CA ILE A 400 -11.95 -6.63 36.88
C ILE A 400 -12.85 -6.45 38.08
N ILE A 401 -14.06 -7.01 38.02
CA ILE A 401 -15.07 -6.92 39.07
C ILE A 401 -15.15 -8.25 39.81
N ARG A 402 -15.38 -8.20 41.13
CA ARG A 402 -15.69 -9.38 41.95
C ARG A 402 -17.17 -9.37 42.30
N GLY A 403 -17.89 -10.44 41.97
CA GLY A 403 -19.29 -10.66 42.34
C GLY A 403 -19.44 -11.78 43.38
N LYS A 404 -20.68 -12.21 43.61
CA LYS A 404 -20.98 -13.39 44.44
C LYS A 404 -20.45 -14.67 43.81
N ASP A 405 -20.54 -14.76 42.48
CA ASP A 405 -20.22 -15.95 41.69
C ASP A 405 -18.78 -15.95 41.14
N GLY A 406 -17.89 -15.11 41.69
CA GLY A 406 -16.48 -15.06 41.30
C GLY A 406 -16.04 -13.76 40.64
N TYR A 407 -15.25 -13.85 39.56
CA TYR A 407 -14.65 -12.69 38.87
C TYR A 407 -15.20 -12.55 37.44
N THR A 408 -15.41 -11.31 37.01
CA THR A 408 -15.78 -10.99 35.62
C THR A 408 -14.96 -9.80 35.13
N PHE A 409 -14.82 -9.68 33.82
CA PHE A 409 -14.46 -8.40 33.22
C PHE A 409 -15.70 -7.50 33.13
N ASN A 410 -15.51 -6.20 33.35
CA ASN A 410 -16.60 -5.22 33.34
C ASN A 410 -17.19 -5.12 31.92
N PRO A 411 -18.49 -5.44 31.71
CA PRO A 411 -19.11 -5.42 30.39
C PRO A 411 -19.28 -4.01 29.80
N ARG A 412 -19.11 -2.96 30.62
CA ARG A 412 -19.18 -1.56 30.17
C ARG A 412 -17.86 -1.04 29.61
N VAL A 413 -16.76 -1.76 29.83
CA VAL A 413 -15.45 -1.40 29.32
C VAL A 413 -15.37 -1.77 27.85
N LYS A 414 -14.94 -0.83 27.02
CA LYS A 414 -14.70 -1.08 25.61
C LYS A 414 -13.29 -1.64 25.43
N ILE A 415 -13.23 -2.91 25.04
CA ILE A 415 -11.99 -3.66 24.88
C ILE A 415 -11.74 -3.87 23.40
N ARG A 416 -10.49 -3.77 22.99
CA ARG A 416 -10.08 -4.24 21.67
C ARG A 416 -9.01 -5.30 21.80
N PHE A 417 -9.24 -6.42 21.11
CA PHE A 417 -8.24 -7.45 20.94
C PHE A 417 -7.46 -7.15 19.67
N HIS A 418 -6.16 -7.40 19.74
CA HIS A 418 -5.35 -7.58 18.55
C HIS A 418 -5.89 -8.78 17.75
N ILE A 419 -6.71 -8.55 16.72
CA ILE A 419 -7.23 -9.60 15.82
C ILE A 419 -7.15 -9.14 14.36
N GLU A 420 -6.40 -9.96 13.62
CA GLU A 420 -6.51 -10.37 12.22
C GLU A 420 -7.48 -9.58 11.33
N ASN A 421 -6.88 -8.94 10.33
CA ASN A 421 -7.44 -8.66 9.01
C ASN A 421 -8.93 -8.29 8.99
N ARG A 422 -9.20 -7.00 9.20
CA ARG A 422 -10.38 -6.42 8.56
C ARG A 422 -10.18 -6.55 7.05
N ALA A 423 -11.02 -7.39 6.44
CA ALA A 423 -11.26 -7.38 5.02
C ALA A 423 -11.53 -5.93 4.60
N GLU A 424 -10.67 -5.41 3.73
CA GLU A 424 -10.88 -4.12 3.08
C GLU A 424 -12.27 -4.13 2.45
N GLU A 425 -13.08 -3.13 2.82
CA GLU A 425 -14.39 -2.90 2.25
C GLU A 425 -14.30 -2.78 0.73
N ALA A 426 -15.33 -3.32 0.07
CA ALA A 426 -15.49 -3.47 -1.36
C ALA A 426 -15.00 -2.26 -2.17
N GLY A 427 -14.15 -2.58 -3.15
CA GLY A 427 -13.28 -1.62 -3.79
C GLY A 427 -13.98 -0.61 -4.71
N PRO A 428 -13.50 0.64 -4.75
CA PRO A 428 -13.92 1.60 -5.77
C PRO A 428 -13.37 1.20 -7.15
N ILE A 429 -14.07 1.60 -8.20
CA ILE A 429 -13.63 1.44 -9.60
C ILE A 429 -12.19 1.97 -9.76
N GLY A 430 -11.31 1.19 -10.38
CA GLY A 430 -9.87 1.43 -10.37
C GLY A 430 -9.21 0.97 -9.07
N ASN A 431 -9.38 -0.31 -8.70
CA ASN A 431 -8.84 -1.03 -7.52
C ASN A 431 -7.30 -1.04 -7.38
N VAL A 432 -6.64 -0.14 -8.08
CA VAL A 432 -5.22 -0.12 -8.35
C VAL A 432 -4.67 1.13 -7.69
N ASP A 433 -3.76 0.96 -6.74
CA ASP A 433 -3.03 2.08 -6.15
C ASP A 433 -1.89 2.56 -7.07
N LEU A 434 -1.24 3.66 -6.73
CA LEU A 434 -0.14 4.21 -7.54
C LEU A 434 1.09 3.29 -7.63
N THR A 435 1.17 2.27 -6.77
CA THR A 435 2.29 1.31 -6.71
C THR A 435 2.09 0.09 -7.60
N SER A 436 0.92 -0.03 -8.20
CA SER A 436 0.64 -1.12 -9.13
C SER A 436 1.36 -0.91 -10.48
N PRO A 437 1.52 -1.94 -11.33
CA PRO A 437 2.38 -1.86 -12.53
C PRO A 437 1.78 -1.03 -13.67
N VAL A 438 2.56 -0.15 -14.31
CA VAL A 438 2.21 0.64 -15.54
C VAL A 438 2.84 0.07 -16.80
#